data_AF-A0A7Y4VSL9-F1
#
_entry.id   AF-A0A7Y4VSL9-F1
#
_cell.length_a   1.000
_cell.length_b   1.000
_cell.length_c   1.000
_cell.angle_alpha   90.00
_cell.angle_beta   90.00
_cell.angle_gamma   90.00
#
_symmetry.space_group_name_H-M   'P 1'
#
loop_
_entity.id
_entity.type
_entity.pdbx_description
1 polymer ?
#
loop_
_entity_poly.entity_id
_entity_poly.type
_entity_poly.pdbx_seq_one_letter_code
_entity_poly.pdbx_strand_id
1 'polypeptide(L)'
;MTNAAQPSFGFVLVFLLFSLLFLSNTYKLWFKTDSYYQDVYNSLLRSPVPFKQFFLKRLENRKRWEVEQKIFSVIGFVAIFGADVLVVMAFIQ
;
A
#
# COMPACT_ATOMS: atom_id res chain seq x y z
N MET A 1 -18.50 -29.50 -3.90
CA MET A 1 -17.50 -28.47 -4.25
C MET A 1 -18.22 -27.14 -4.11
N THR A 2 -17.85 -26.32 -3.14
CA THR A 2 -18.51 -25.03 -2.90
C THR A 2 -18.27 -24.12 -4.09
N ASN A 3 -19.34 -23.62 -4.72
CA ASN A 3 -19.25 -22.57 -5.73
C ASN A 3 -18.49 -21.40 -5.12
N ALA A 4 -17.22 -21.20 -5.51
CA ALA A 4 -16.54 -19.96 -5.22
C ALA A 4 -17.34 -18.87 -5.94
N ALA A 5 -18.01 -18.01 -5.18
CA ALA A 5 -18.82 -16.97 -5.77
C ALA A 5 -17.91 -16.05 -6.59
N GLN A 6 -18.19 -15.92 -7.89
CA GLN A 6 -17.49 -14.99 -8.76
C GLN A 6 -17.57 -13.59 -8.13
N PRO A 7 -16.43 -12.89 -7.92
CA PRO A 7 -16.44 -11.57 -7.34
C PRO A 7 -17.17 -10.59 -8.28
N SER A 8 -17.86 -9.61 -7.71
CA SER A 8 -18.51 -8.59 -8.53
C SER A 8 -17.47 -7.73 -9.26
N PHE A 9 -17.81 -7.23 -10.45
CA PHE A 9 -16.93 -6.31 -11.17
C PHE A 9 -16.53 -5.09 -10.32
N GLY A 10 -17.47 -4.55 -9.54
CA GLY A 10 -17.19 -3.43 -8.63
C GLY A 10 -16.15 -3.77 -7.57
N PHE A 11 -16.20 -4.97 -6.99
CA PHE A 11 -15.19 -5.44 -6.04
C PHE A 11 -13.81 -5.53 -6.70
N VAL A 12 -13.73 -6.17 -7.87
CA VAL A 12 -12.47 -6.34 -8.63
C VAL A 12 -11.87 -4.98 -8.99
N LEU A 13 -12.69 -4.06 -9.49
CA LEU A 13 -12.25 -2.71 -9.86
C LEU A 13 -11.68 -1.96 -8.66
N VAL A 14 -12.40 -1.94 -7.52
CA VAL A 14 -11.92 -1.29 -6.30
C VAL A 14 -10.63 -1.93 -5.81
N PHE A 15 -10.53 -3.26 -5.84
CA PHE A 15 -9.32 -3.98 -5.46
C PHE A 15 -8.11 -3.55 -6.30
N LEU A 16 -8.25 -3.56 -7.63
CA LEU A 16 -7.17 -3.15 -8.55
C LEU A 16 -6.80 -1.67 -8.39
N LEU A 17 -7.76 -0.80 -8.07
CA LEU A 17 -7.46 0.60 -7.74
C LEU A 17 -6.63 0.73 -6.47
N PHE A 18 -6.90 -0.08 -5.44
CA PHE A 18 -6.07 -0.12 -4.23
C PHE A 18 -4.66 -0.66 -4.53
N SER A 19 -4.55 -1.71 -5.35
CA SER A 19 -3.25 -2.21 -5.84
C SER A 19 -2.47 -1.11 -6.55
N LEU A 20 -3.13 -0.34 -7.43
CA LEU A 20 -2.52 0.78 -8.13
C LEU A 20 -2.07 1.90 -7.19
N LEU A 21 -2.86 2.22 -6.15
CA LEU A 21 -2.45 3.18 -5.12
C LEU A 21 -1.21 2.72 -4.35
N PHE A 22 -1.16 1.43 -3.99
CA PHE A 22 0.02 0.85 -3.34
C PHE A 22 1.26 0.94 -4.26
N LEU A 23 1.12 0.58 -5.53
CA LEU A 23 2.20 0.65 -6.51
C LEU A 23 2.68 2.10 -6.73
N SER A 24 1.76 3.06 -6.79
CA SER A 24 2.08 4.49 -6.89
C SER A 24 2.87 4.98 -5.68
N ASN A 25 2.46 4.57 -4.46
CA ASN A 25 3.18 4.92 -3.23
C ASN A 25 4.55 4.22 -3.17
N THR A 26 4.64 2.98 -3.62
CA THR A 26 5.91 2.25 -3.73
C THR A 26 6.84 2.95 -4.71
N TYR A 27 6.36 3.33 -5.89
CA TYR A 27 7.15 4.11 -6.84
C TYR A 27 7.70 5.41 -6.22
N LYS A 28 6.86 6.18 -5.52
CA LYS A 28 7.31 7.39 -4.81
C LYS A 28 8.35 7.09 -3.74
N LEU A 29 8.18 6.00 -2.99
CA LEU A 29 9.14 5.57 -1.97
C LEU A 29 10.51 5.22 -2.55
N TRP A 30 10.57 4.62 -3.75
CA TRP A 30 11.83 4.18 -4.35
C TRP A 30 12.53 5.28 -5.17
N PHE A 31 11.78 6.15 -5.84
CA PHE A 31 12.33 7.12 -6.79
C PHE A 31 12.15 8.59 -6.39
N LYS A 32 11.30 8.88 -5.40
CA LYS A 32 10.99 10.23 -4.93
C LYS A 32 10.95 10.31 -3.39
N THR A 33 11.87 9.59 -2.74
CA THR A 33 11.87 9.32 -1.30
C THR A 33 11.73 10.58 -0.45
N ASP A 34 12.49 11.64 -0.76
CA ASP A 34 12.50 12.88 0.01
C ASP A 34 11.14 13.58 0.00
N SER A 35 10.55 13.75 -1.18
CA SER A 35 9.20 14.31 -1.29
C SER A 35 8.16 13.40 -0.66
N TYR A 36 8.30 12.08 -0.83
CA TYR A 36 7.37 11.12 -0.26
C TYR A 36 7.39 11.13 1.27
N TYR A 37 8.58 11.21 1.87
CA TYR A 37 8.75 11.37 3.30
C TYR A 37 8.06 12.63 3.82
N GLN A 38 8.26 13.77 3.15
CA GLN A 38 7.63 15.04 3.51
C GLN A 38 6.10 14.98 3.38
N ASP A 39 5.58 14.36 2.32
CA ASP A 39 4.14 14.16 2.12
C ASP A 39 3.53 13.33 3.26
N VAL A 40 4.19 12.24 3.65
CA VAL A 40 3.75 11.36 4.75
C VAL A 40 3.77 12.12 6.08
N TYR A 41 4.85 12.84 6.36
CA TYR A 41 5.00 13.64 7.58
C TYR A 41 3.92 14.72 7.67
N ASN A 42 3.72 15.50 6.61
CA ASN A 42 2.71 16.55 6.54
C ASN A 42 1.28 16.00 6.62
N SER A 43 1.03 14.81 6.10
CA SER A 43 -0.26 14.14 6.22
C SER A 43 -0.54 13.72 7.66
N LEU A 44 0.45 13.18 8.37
CA LEU A 44 0.33 12.82 9.79
C LEU A 44 0.16 14.05 10.69
N LEU A 45 0.81 15.17 10.37
CA LEU A 45 0.62 16.41 11.12
C LEU A 45 -0.82 16.91 11.05
N ARG A 46 -1.46 16.80 9.88
CA ARG A 46 -2.85 17.22 9.63
C ARG A 46 -3.89 16.22 10.11
N SER A 47 -3.49 14.97 10.39
CA SER A 47 -4.41 13.91 10.72
C SER A 47 -4.84 13.94 12.20
N PRO A 48 -6.15 13.89 12.51
CA PRO A 48 -6.65 13.79 13.88
C PRO A 48 -6.64 12.34 14.43
N VAL A 49 -5.95 11.41 13.78
CA VAL A 49 -6.02 9.98 14.10
C VAL A 49 -5.39 9.62 15.46
N PRO A 50 -5.95 8.61 16.16
CA PRO A 50 -5.25 7.98 17.26
C PRO A 50 -3.90 7.43 16.76
N PHE A 51 -2.90 7.36 17.64
CA PHE A 51 -1.53 6.92 17.33
C PHE A 51 -0.68 7.86 16.47
N LYS A 52 -1.10 9.11 16.21
CA LYS A 52 -0.26 10.13 15.54
C LYS A 52 1.17 10.18 16.09
N GLN A 53 1.33 10.21 17.42
CA GLN A 53 2.66 10.26 18.04
C GLN A 53 3.51 9.00 17.78
N PHE A 54 2.89 7.83 17.71
CA PHE A 54 3.59 6.58 17.38
C PHE A 54 4.19 6.64 15.97
N PHE A 55 3.41 7.11 15.00
CA PHE A 55 3.88 7.26 13.62
C PHE A 55 4.93 8.36 13.47
N LEU A 56 4.74 9.50 14.14
CA LEU A 56 5.74 10.58 14.15
C LEU A 56 7.08 10.11 14.73
N LYS A 57 7.07 9.39 15.85
CA LYS A 57 8.27 8.83 16.47
C LYS A 57 9.02 7.88 15.53
N ARG A 58 8.28 7.13 14.71
CA ARG A 58 8.88 6.23 13.72
C ARG A 58 9.52 6.98 12.56
N LEU A 59 9.00 8.15 12.20
CA LEU A 59 9.55 9.02 11.16
C LEU A 59 10.78 9.80 11.62
N GLU A 60 10.96 10.06 12.93
CA GLU A 60 12.13 10.77 13.49
C GLU A 60 13.46 10.20 12.97
N ASN A 61 13.57 8.87 12.89
CA ASN A 61 14.70 8.22 12.25
C ASN A 61 14.40 7.93 10.77
N ARG A 62 14.57 8.96 9.93
CA ARG A 62 14.32 8.90 8.49
C ARG A 62 14.97 7.70 7.79
N LYS A 63 16.26 7.43 8.07
CA LYS A 63 17.00 6.34 7.40
C LYS A 63 16.44 4.98 7.76
N ARG A 64 16.13 4.76 9.04
CA ARG A 64 15.49 3.54 9.52
C ARG A 64 14.10 3.37 8.90
N TRP A 65 13.30 4.43 8.92
CA TRP A 65 11.97 4.42 8.29
C TRP A 65 12.05 4.04 6.81
N GLU A 66 12.96 4.65 6.05
CA GLU A 66 13.12 4.37 4.63
C GLU A 66 13.45 2.89 4.36
N VAL A 67 14.41 2.32 5.11
CA VAL A 67 14.78 0.91 4.99
C VAL A 67 13.60 0.00 5.33
N GLU A 68 12.91 0.25 6.44
CA GLU A 68 11.73 -0.52 6.84
C GLU A 68 10.64 -0.44 5.77
N GLN A 69 10.31 0.75 5.27
CA GLN A 69 9.30 0.92 4.23
C GLN A 69 9.70 0.23 2.93
N LYS A 70 10.96 0.29 2.52
CA LYS A 70 11.43 -0.40 1.30
C LYS A 70 11.30 -1.91 1.44
N ILE A 71 11.69 -2.48 2.59
CA ILE A 71 11.51 -3.90 2.88
C ILE A 71 10.02 -4.28 2.82
N PHE A 72 9.15 -3.53 3.51
CA PHE A 72 7.71 -3.78 3.48
C PHE A 72 7.12 -3.63 2.08
N SER A 73 7.60 -2.69 1.27
CA SER A 73 7.12 -2.49 -0.10
C SER A 73 7.45 -3.67 -1.01
N VAL A 74 8.61 -4.33 -0.83
CA VAL A 74 8.97 -5.54 -1.58
C VAL A 74 8.05 -6.70 -1.22
N ILE A 75 7.81 -6.91 0.08
CA ILE A 75 6.87 -7.94 0.55
C ILE A 75 5.45 -7.66 0.02
N GLY A 76 5.01 -6.41 0.14
CA GLY A 76 3.70 -5.97 -0.33
C GLY A 76 3.54 -6.10 -1.85
N PHE A 77 4.60 -5.86 -2.63
CA PHE A 77 4.58 -6.04 -4.09
C PHE A 77 4.29 -7.49 -4.46
N VAL A 78 4.96 -8.46 -3.83
CA VAL A 78 4.72 -9.90 -4.07
C VAL A 78 3.29 -10.27 -3.68
N ALA A 79 2.81 -9.80 -2.52
CA ALA A 79 1.46 -10.09 -2.04
C ALA A 79 0.38 -9.53 -2.97
N ILE A 80 0.52 -8.28 -3.39
CA ILE A 80 -0.45 -7.61 -4.27
C ILE A 80 -0.45 -8.24 -5.66
N PHE A 81 0.72 -8.52 -6.23
CA PHE A 81 0.79 -9.18 -7.54
C PHE A 81 0.10 -10.55 -7.51
N GLY A 82 0.36 -11.35 -6.48
CA GLY A 82 -0.33 -12.64 -6.29
C GLY A 82 -1.84 -12.47 -6.12
N ALA A 83 -2.27 -11.50 -5.31
CA ALA A 83 -3.69 -11.25 -5.08
C ALA A 83 -4.41 -10.72 -6.32
N ASP A 84 -3.80 -9.83 -7.11
CA ASP A 84 -4.35 -9.32 -8.36
C ASP A 84 -4.60 -10.46 -9.35
N VAL A 85 -3.64 -11.39 -9.50
CA VAL A 85 -3.81 -12.58 -10.34
C VAL A 85 -4.99 -13.42 -9.85
N LEU A 86 -5.05 -13.73 -8.55
CA LEU A 86 -6.14 -14.56 -8.00
C LEU A 86 -7.51 -13.91 -8.16
N VAL A 87 -7.62 -12.60 -7.90
CA VAL A 87 -8.88 -11.85 -8.01
C VAL A 87 -9.35 -11.78 -9.46
N VAL A 88 -8.44 -11.52 -10.41
CA VAL A 88 -8.78 -11.48 -11.83
C VAL A 88 -9.14 -12.87 -12.35
N MET A 89 -8.40 -13.92 -11.96
CA MET A 89 -8.74 -15.29 -12.33
C MET A 89 -10.12 -15.68 -11.80
N ALA A 90 -10.43 -15.37 -10.53
CA ALA A 90 -11.74 -15.64 -9.95
C ALA A 90 -12.88 -14.87 -10.65
N PHE A 91 -12.60 -13.70 -11.22
CA PHE A 91 -13.58 -12.90 -11.96
C PHE A 91 -13.86 -13.42 -13.37
N ILE A 92 -12.87 -14.02 -14.04
CA ILE A 92 -13.02 -14.49 -15.43
C ILE A 92 -13.55 -15.93 -15.49
N GLN A 93 -13.41 -16.69 -14.40
CA GLN A 93 -14.01 -18.02 -14.23
C GLN A 93 -15.54 -17.96 -14.20
#